data_AF-A0A653J9L4-F1
#
_entry.id   AF-A0A653J9L4-F1
#
_cell.length_a   1.000
_cell.length_b   1.000
_cell.length_c   1.000
_cell.angle_alpha   90.00
_cell.angle_beta   90.00
_cell.angle_gamma   90.00
#
_symmetry.space_group_name_H-M   'P 1'
#
loop_
_entity.id
_entity.type
_entity.pdbx_description
1 polymer ?
#
loop_
_entity_poly.entity_id
_entity_poly.type
_entity_poly.pdbx_seq_one_letter_code
_entity_poly.pdbx_strand_id
1 'polypeptide(L)' 'MLYEAATVLLTRTKSECDLRRWGLQLRERLGFKRAAVAVARKLAVIMHSILVTGEPFKEKSAAA' A
#
# COMPACT_ATOMS: atom_id res chain seq x y z
N MET A 1 -4.69 -0.31 13.30
CA MET A 1 -4.17 1.00 12.85
C MET A 1 -3.65 0.92 11.41
N LEU A 2 -4.51 1.10 10.40
CA LEU A 2 -4.10 0.98 8.98
C LEU A 2 -3.40 2.25 8.44
N TYR A 3 -3.72 3.42 9.01
CA TYR A 3 -3.05 4.67 8.65
C TYR A 3 -1.57 4.67 9.04
N GLU A 4 -1.25 4.11 10.21
CA GLU A 4 0.13 3.98 10.69
C GLU A 4 0.90 2.97 9.85
N ALA A 5 0.29 1.83 9.52
CA ALA A 5 0.86 0.85 8.60
C ALA A 5 1.14 1.47 7.22
N ALA A 6 0.20 2.26 6.69
CA ALA A 6 0.40 3.01 5.45
C ALA A 6 1.54 4.05 5.57
N THR A 7 1.65 4.71 6.71
CA THR A 7 2.73 5.66 6.99
C THR A 7 4.09 4.96 6.98
N VAL A 8 4.21 3.83 7.67
CA VAL A 8 5.44 3.00 7.67
C VAL A 8 5.76 2.50 6.26
N LEU A 9 4.75 2.05 5.50
CA LEU A 9 4.91 1.63 4.11
C LEU A 9 5.50 2.74 3.22
N LEU A 10 5.05 3.98 3.40
CA LEU A 10 5.49 5.12 2.59
C LEU A 10 6.81 5.75 3.06
N THR A 11 7.25 5.49 4.29
CA THR A 11 8.39 6.22 4.90
C THR A 11 9.56 5.35 5.33
N ARG A 12 9.34 4.07 5.64
CA ARG A 12 10.36 3.16 6.22
C ARG A 12 10.58 1.89 5.40
N THR A 13 9.57 1.41 4.69
CA THR A 13 9.69 0.18 3.91
C THR A 13 10.60 0.37 2.69
N LYS A 14 11.51 -0.58 2.47
CA LYS A 14 12.42 -0.63 1.31
C LYS A 14 11.94 -1.55 0.18
N SER A 15 10.95 -2.41 0.41
CA SER A 15 10.39 -3.26 -0.65
C SER A 15 9.66 -2.39 -1.68
N GLU A 16 9.89 -2.68 -2.95
CA GLU A 16 9.31 -1.97 -4.08
C GLU A 16 8.04 -2.69 -4.54
N CYS A 17 6.96 -2.55 -3.78
CA CYS A 17 5.65 -3.06 -4.18
C CYS A 17 4.83 -2.02 -4.96
N ASP A 18 3.96 -2.48 -5.84
CA ASP A 18 3.03 -1.63 -6.60
C ASP A 18 2.21 -0.69 -5.70
N LEU A 19 1.81 -1.18 -4.53
CA LEU A 19 1.05 -0.37 -3.57
C LEU A 19 1.87 0.81 -3.03
N ARG A 20 3.16 0.59 -2.76
CA ARG A 20 4.08 1.64 -2.30
C ARG A 20 4.37 2.63 -3.43
N ARG A 21 4.65 2.16 -4.65
CA ARG A 21 4.84 3.04 -5.82
C ARG A 21 3.63 3.92 -6.07
N TRP A 22 2.45 3.31 -6.10
CA TRP A 22 1.19 4.04 -6.26
C TRP A 22 0.97 5.05 -5.13
N GLY A 23 1.26 4.67 -3.89
CA GLY A 23 1.16 5.58 -2.75
C GLY A 23 2.16 6.74 -2.77
N LEU A 24 3.38 6.53 -3.28
CA LEU A 24 4.38 7.59 -3.48
C LEU A 24 3.96 8.57 -4.58
N GLN A 25 3.45 8.08 -5.71
CA GLN A 25 2.87 8.93 -6.76
C GLN A 25 1.68 9.74 -6.23
N LEU A 26 0.86 9.15 -5.37
CA LEU A 26 -0.28 9.83 -4.77
C LEU A 26 0.16 10.91 -3.78
N ARG A 27 1.25 10.68 -3.05
CA ARG A 27 1.87 11.67 -2.14
C ARG A 27 2.30 12.92 -2.90
N GLU A 28 2.88 12.76 -4.08
CA GLU A 28 3.30 13.89 -4.94
C GLU A 28 2.11 14.71 -5.42
N ARG A 29 0.98 14.06 -5.73
CA ARG A 29 -0.21 14.73 -6.29
C ARG A 29 -1.14 15.36 -5.25
N LEU A 30 -1.31 14.69 -4.10
CA LEU A 30 -2.36 15.04 -3.12
C LEU A 30 -1.81 15.41 -1.73
N GLY A 31 -0.49 15.28 -1.52
CA GLY A 31 0.14 15.45 -0.22
C GLY A 31 0.04 14.21 0.68
N PHE A 32 0.88 14.18 1.72
CA PHE A 32 1.13 13.00 2.55
C PHE A 32 -0.12 12.45 3.25
N LYS A 33 -0.89 13.30 3.94
CA LYS A 33 -2.06 12.85 4.72
C LYS A 33 -3.10 12.14 3.84
N ARG A 34 -3.40 12.70 2.66
CA ARG A 34 -4.36 12.13 1.72
C ARG A 34 -3.85 10.82 1.11
N ALA A 35 -2.56 10.77 0.76
CA ALA A 35 -1.93 9.56 0.25
C ALA A 35 -1.94 8.42 1.29
N ALA A 36 -1.59 8.71 2.54
CA ALA A 36 -1.59 7.71 3.62
C ALA A 36 -3.00 7.13 3.87
N VAL A 37 -4.05 7.95 3.85
CA VAL A 37 -5.45 7.47 3.95
C VAL A 37 -5.83 6.58 2.77
N ALA A 38 -5.48 6.98 1.55
CA ALA A 38 -5.82 6.19 0.36
C ALA A 38 -5.08 4.84 0.33
N VAL A 39 -3.81 4.81 0.74
CA VAL A 39 -3.02 3.58 0.90
C VAL A 39 -3.61 2.71 2.00
N ALA A 40 -4.00 3.27 3.15
CA ALA A 40 -4.65 2.52 4.22
C ALA A 40 -5.96 1.85 3.76
N ARG A 41 -6.77 2.55 2.95
CA ARG A 41 -7.99 1.97 2.36
C ARG A 41 -7.68 0.82 1.42
N LYS A 42 -6.68 0.99 0.55
CA LYS A 42 -6.27 -0.08 -0.37
C LYS A 42 -5.67 -1.29 0.36
N LEU A 43 -4.91 -1.06 1.44
CA LEU A 43 -4.45 -2.12 2.35
C LEU A 43 -5.62 -2.90 2.97
N ALA A 44 -6.65 -2.21 3.46
CA ALA A 44 -7.85 -2.86 4.02
C ALA A 44 -8.50 -3.82 3.01
N VAL A 45 -8.67 -3.37 1.77
CA VAL A 45 -9.26 -4.18 0.69
C VAL A 45 -8.39 -5.41 0.38
N ILE A 46 -7.07 -5.23 0.29
CA ILE A 46 -6.12 -6.33 0.05
C ILE A 46 -6.20 -7.36 1.19
N MET A 47 -6.13 -6.92 2.44
CA MET A 47 -6.20 -7.80 3.61
C MET A 47 -7.54 -8.53 3.68
N HIS A 48 -8.65 -7.85 3.37
CA HIS A 48 -9.96 -8.49 3.30
C HIS A 48 -10.03 -9.54 2.19
N SER A 49 -9.46 -9.25 1.02
CA SER A 49 -9.38 -10.22 -0.09
C SER A 49 -8.56 -11.46 0.31
N ILE A 50 -7.42 -11.29 0.98
CA ILE A 50 -6.60 -12.41 1.47
C ILE A 50 -7.40 -13.26 2.45
N LEU A 51 -8.13 -12.62 3.37
CA LEU A 51 -8.95 -13.31 4.36
C LEU A 51 -10.08 -14.13 3.72
N VAL A 52 -10.75 -13.58 2.70
CA VAL A 52 -11.88 -14.23 2.02
C VAL A 52 -11.43 -15.34 1.07
N THR A 53 -10.32 -15.13 0.35
CA THR A 53 -9.88 -16.05 -0.72
C THR A 53 -8.81 -17.05 -0.27
N GLY A 54 -8.08 -16.77 0.81
CA GLY A 54 -6.91 -17.54 1.24
C GLY A 54 -5.67 -17.33 0.35
N GLU A 55 -5.78 -16.58 -0.74
CA GLU A 55 -4.67 -16.33 -1.66
C GLU A 55 -3.69 -15.30 -1.06
N PRO A 56 -2.37 -15.55 -1.13
CA PRO A 56 -1.38 -14.61 -0.61
C PRO A 56 -1.33 -13.32 -1.45
N PHE A 57 -0.85 -12.23 -0.84
CA PHE A 57 -0.61 -10.98 -1.53
C PHE A 57 0.41 -11.16 -2.67
N LYS A 58 0.00 -10.87 -3.90
CA LYS A 58 0.87 -10.90 -5.08
C LYS A 58 1.50 -9.51 -5.28
N GLU A 59 2.74 -9.35 -4.83
CA GLU A 59 3.55 -8.17 -5.13
C GLU A 59 3.86 -8.18 -6.63
N LYS A 60 3.19 -7.35 -7.43
CA LYS A 60 3.47 -7.18 -8.87
C LYS A 60 4.78 -6.40 -9.09
N SER A 61 5.86 -6.89 -8.53
CA SER A 61 7.22 -6.44 -8.81
C SER A 61 8.17 -7.63 -8.93
N ALA A 62 7.96 -8.39 -9.99
CA ALA A 62 9.00 -9.20 -10.61
C ALA A 62 8.71 -9.20 -12.12
N ALA A 63 8.94 -8.06 -12.77
CA ALA A 63 9.31 -8.07 -14.18
C ALA A 63 10.84 -8.13 -14.20
N ALA A 64 11.34 -9.17 -14.89
CA ALA A 64 12.75 -9.46 -15.10
C ALA A 64 13.52 -8.29 -15.75
#